data_AF-A0AA44W1M9-F1
#
_entry.id   AF-A0AA44W1M9-F1
#
_cell.length_a   1.000
_cell.length_b   1.000
_cell.length_c   1.000
_cell.angle_alpha   90.00
_cell.angle_beta   90.00
_cell.angle_gamma   90.00
#
_symmetry.space_group_name_H-M   'P 1'
#
loop_
_entity.id
_entity.type
_entity.pdbx_description
1 polymer ?
#
loop_
_entity_poly.entity_id
_entity_poly.type
_entity_poly.pdbx_seq_one_letter_code
_entity_poly.pdbx_strand_id
1 'polypeptide(L)'
;MNDQLTPINKDHFKKLIRQELEPMWFDTESANPDMSWVTPAVLEILFTELITHTRGNQSKAARILGINRGNFSKKLNQITNSEFGQF
;
A
#
# COMPACT_ATOMS: atom_id res chain seq x y z
N MET A 1 -28.70 -8.15 -0.98
CA MET A 1 -27.70 -9.22 -1.12
C MET A 1 -26.53 -8.84 -0.24
N ASN A 2 -26.28 -9.59 0.84
CA ASN A 2 -25.09 -9.38 1.66
C ASN A 2 -23.92 -9.97 0.91
N ASP A 3 -23.21 -9.13 0.15
CA ASP A 3 -21.89 -9.47 -0.35
C ASP A 3 -20.97 -9.58 0.88
N GLN A 4 -20.94 -10.77 1.48
CA GLN A 4 -19.88 -11.11 2.40
C GLN A 4 -18.59 -11.09 1.59
N LEU A 5 -17.88 -9.95 1.66
CA LEU A 5 -16.50 -9.82 1.24
C LEU A 5 -15.74 -11.01 1.81
N THR A 6 -15.45 -11.99 0.95
CA THR A 6 -14.60 -13.11 1.29
C THR A 6 -13.31 -12.55 1.85
N PRO A 7 -12.78 -13.08 2.98
CA PRO A 7 -11.50 -12.66 3.50
C PRO A 7 -10.49 -12.66 2.35
N ILE A 8 -9.77 -11.56 2.15
CA ILE A 8 -8.71 -11.48 1.13
C ILE A 8 -7.85 -12.73 1.29
N ASN A 9 -7.85 -13.59 0.27
CA ASN A 9 -6.99 -14.75 0.24
C ASN A 9 -5.55 -14.21 0.16
N LYS A 10 -4.82 -14.29 1.27
CA LYS A 10 -3.46 -13.76 1.40
C LYS A 10 -2.54 -14.32 0.32
N ASP A 11 -2.74 -15.56 -0.08
CA ASP A 11 -1.93 -16.21 -1.11
C ASP A 11 -2.29 -15.71 -2.50
N HIS A 12 -3.56 -15.39 -2.74
CA HIS A 12 -3.98 -14.73 -3.98
C HIS A 12 -3.35 -13.34 -4.11
N PHE A 13 -3.39 -12.52 -3.05
CA PHE A 13 -2.77 -11.19 -3.06
C PHE A 13 -1.26 -11.26 -3.30
N LYS A 14 -0.56 -12.19 -2.62
CA LYS A 14 0.88 -12.43 -2.87
C LYS A 14 1.15 -12.88 -4.31
N LYS A 15 0.29 -13.73 -4.88
CA LYS A 15 0.43 -14.18 -6.26
C LYS A 15 0.30 -13.01 -7.24
N LEU A 16 -0.68 -12.13 -7.04
CA LEU A 16 -0.87 -10.94 -7.87
C LEU A 16 0.35 -10.02 -7.83
N ILE A 17 0.87 -9.69 -6.63
CA ILE A 17 2.10 -8.88 -6.51
C ILE A 17 3.26 -9.54 -7.25
N ARG A 18 3.47 -10.85 -7.08
CA ARG A 18 4.55 -11.56 -7.76
C ARG A 18 4.40 -11.53 -9.27
N GLN A 19 3.20 -11.73 -9.79
CA GLN A 19 2.93 -11.70 -11.23
C GLN A 19 3.21 -10.31 -11.82
N GLU A 20 2.83 -9.25 -11.11
CA GLU A 20 3.05 -7.88 -11.58
C GLU A 20 4.54 -7.49 -11.58
N LEU A 21 5.31 -8.00 -10.62
CA LEU A 21 6.74 -7.70 -10.51
C LEU A 21 7.63 -8.63 -11.36
N GLU A 22 7.08 -9.73 -11.89
CA GLU A 22 7.82 -10.76 -12.61
C GLU A 22 8.61 -10.24 -13.82
N PRO A 23 8.07 -9.35 -14.67
CA PRO A 23 8.81 -8.78 -15.79
C PRO A 23 10.06 -8.01 -15.38
N MET A 24 10.07 -7.41 -14.17
CA MET A 24 11.23 -6.66 -13.69
C MET A 24 12.35 -7.57 -13.18
N TRP A 25 12.06 -8.83 -12.83
CA TRP A 25 13.10 -9.79 -12.42
C TRP A 25 13.88 -10.38 -13.59
N PHE A 26 13.27 -10.37 -14.77
CA PHE A 26 13.81 -10.94 -16.00
C PHE A 26 14.19 -9.86 -17.03
N ASP A 27 14.17 -8.58 -16.64
CA ASP A 27 14.70 -7.50 -17.46
C ASP A 27 16.22 -7.68 -17.61
N THR A 28 16.62 -8.38 -18.66
CA THR A 28 18.01 -8.64 -19.02
C THR A 28 18.72 -7.41 -19.58
N GLU A 29 18.01 -6.34 -19.94
CA GLU A 29 18.64 -5.10 -20.44
C GLU A 29 19.11 -4.20 -19.29
N SER A 30 18.38 -4.21 -18.16
CA SER A 30 18.79 -3.55 -16.93
C SER A 30 19.43 -4.53 -15.97
N ALA A 31 20.77 -4.53 -15.88
CA ALA A 31 21.50 -5.37 -14.92
C ALA A 31 21.10 -5.13 -13.44
N ASN A 32 20.36 -4.05 -13.15
CA ASN A 32 19.84 -3.70 -11.82
C ASN A 32 18.47 -2.99 -11.95
N PRO A 33 17.35 -3.71 -12.00
CA PRO A 33 16.02 -3.11 -12.05
C PRO A 33 15.75 -2.26 -10.78
N ASP A 34 15.41 -0.98 -10.95
CA ASP A 34 15.05 -0.11 -9.83
C ASP A 34 13.60 -0.37 -9.38
N MET A 35 13.46 -0.82 -8.14
CA MET A 35 12.17 -1.11 -7.48
C MET A 35 11.90 -0.20 -6.28
N SER A 36 12.65 0.88 -6.13
CA SER A 36 12.51 1.83 -5.01
C SER A 36 11.09 2.42 -4.89
N TRP A 37 10.35 2.47 -6.00
CA TRP A 37 8.97 2.95 -6.09
C TRP A 37 7.90 1.97 -5.57
N VAL A 38 8.18 0.67 -5.53
CA VAL A 38 7.15 -0.37 -5.24
C VAL A 38 6.62 -0.23 -3.82
N THR A 39 7.50 -0.08 -2.84
CA THR A 39 7.09 0.06 -1.44
C THR A 39 6.30 1.34 -1.19
N PRO A 40 6.75 2.53 -1.66
CA PRO A 40 5.94 3.75 -1.63
C PRO A 40 4.55 3.57 -2.23
N ALA A 41 4.44 3.04 -3.45
CA ALA A 41 3.16 2.88 -4.15
C ALA A 41 2.17 1.96 -3.39
N VAL A 42 2.65 0.82 -2.89
CA VAL A 42 1.80 -0.11 -2.12
C VAL A 42 1.36 0.51 -0.79
N LEU A 43 2.25 1.24 -0.12
CA LEU A 43 1.93 1.89 1.16
C LEU A 43 0.97 3.05 0.98
N GLU A 44 1.12 3.86 -0.07
CA GLU A 44 0.22 4.96 -0.42
C GLU A 44 -1.22 4.44 -0.57
N ILE A 45 -1.43 3.46 -1.46
CA ILE A 45 -2.74 2.84 -1.67
C ILE A 45 -3.31 2.33 -0.34
N LEU A 46 -2.53 1.56 0.42
CA LEU A 46 -3.00 0.94 1.65
C LEU A 46 -3.42 1.97 2.71
N PHE A 47 -2.64 3.05 2.87
CA PHE A 47 -2.91 4.07 3.88
C PHE A 47 -4.06 4.99 3.48
N THR A 48 -4.12 5.39 2.21
CA THR A 48 -5.17 6.26 1.66
C THR A 48 -6.53 5.56 1.64
N GLU A 49 -6.58 4.28 1.25
CA GLU A 49 -7.81 3.49 1.30
C GLU A 49 -8.28 3.29 2.75
N LEU A 50 -7.36 2.97 3.67
CA LEU A 50 -7.73 2.75 5.07
C LEU A 50 -8.23 4.03 5.75
N ILE A 51 -7.59 5.18 5.52
CA ILE A 51 -8.04 6.44 6.13
C ILE A 51 -9.38 6.89 5.55
N THR A 52 -9.61 6.65 4.25
CA THR A 52 -10.89 6.92 3.58
C THR A 52 -11.99 6.01 4.12
N HIS A 53 -11.73 4.70 4.20
CA HIS A 53 -12.64 3.71 4.75
C HIS A 53 -13.04 4.02 6.20
N THR A 54 -12.11 4.52 7.01
CA THR A 54 -12.39 4.94 8.39
C THR A 54 -12.86 6.37 8.54
N ARG A 55 -13.12 7.09 7.43
CA ARG A 55 -13.61 8.48 7.40
C ARG A 55 -12.70 9.43 8.20
N GLY A 56 -11.39 9.31 8.02
CA GLY A 56 -10.39 10.14 8.69
C GLY A 56 -10.00 9.65 10.10
N ASN A 57 -10.60 8.56 10.61
CA ASN A 57 -10.24 8.05 11.94
C ASN A 57 -8.92 7.26 11.90
N GLN A 58 -7.82 7.95 12.16
CA GLN A 58 -6.46 7.39 12.21
C GLN A 58 -6.32 6.26 13.24
N SER A 59 -6.96 6.37 14.42
CA SER A 59 -6.88 5.34 15.45
C SER A 59 -7.54 4.04 15.00
N LYS A 60 -8.68 4.14 14.30
CA LYS A 60 -9.37 2.99 13.70
C LYS A 60 -8.56 2.40 12.55
N ALA A 61 -8.00 3.23 11.67
CA ALA A 61 -7.19 2.78 10.54
C ALA A 61 -5.92 2.04 11.01
N ALA A 62 -5.19 2.64 11.97
CA ALA A 62 -4.00 2.04 12.56
C ALA A 62 -4.31 0.69 13.25
N ARG A 63 -5.45 0.59 13.93
CA ARG A 63 -5.91 -0.66 14.55
C ARG A 63 -6.22 -1.74 13.51
N ILE A 64 -6.89 -1.40 12.42
CA ILE A 64 -7.17 -2.34 11.32
C ILE A 64 -5.86 -2.84 10.69
N LEU A 65 -4.91 -1.93 10.49
CA LEU A 65 -3.59 -2.25 9.93
C LEU A 65 -2.67 -2.99 10.91
N GLY A 66 -3.02 -3.03 12.20
CA GLY A 66 -2.21 -3.67 13.24
C GLY A 66 -0.95 -2.89 13.62
N ILE A 67 -0.93 -1.57 13.44
CA ILE A 67 0.22 -0.72 13.76
C ILE A 67 -0.13 0.35 14.80
N ASN A 68 0.90 0.97 15.38
CA ASN A 68 0.72 2.11 16.27
C ASN A 68 0.16 3.33 15.51
N ARG A 69 -0.78 4.07 16.12
CA ARG A 69 -1.39 5.28 15.54
C ARG A 69 -0.38 6.38 15.20
N GLY A 70 0.68 6.53 16.01
CA GLY A 70 1.78 7.46 15.72
C GLY A 70 2.54 7.09 14.45
N ASN A 71 2.83 5.80 14.24
CA ASN A 71 3.44 5.33 12.99
C ASN A 71 2.50 5.51 11.80
N PHE A 72 1.19 5.29 12.01
CA PHE A 72 0.20 5.52 10.97
C PHE A 72 0.19 6.99 10.51
N SER A 73 0.07 7.90 11.48
CA SER A 73 0.04 9.35 11.23
C SER A 73 1.31 9.87 10.56
N LYS A 74 2.49 9.42 11.01
CA LYS A 74 3.77 9.79 10.39
C LYS A 74 3.83 9.41 8.91
N LYS A 75 3.45 8.17 8.56
CA LYS A 75 3.44 7.69 7.18
C LYS A 75 2.39 8.40 6.34
N LEU A 76 1.18 8.63 6.87
CA LEU A 76 0.14 9.37 6.16
C LEU A 76 0.62 10.79 5.81
N ASN A 77 1.23 11.50 6.77
CA ASN A 77 1.78 12.83 6.50
C ASN A 77 2.91 12.81 5.46
N GLN A 78 3.75 11.78 5.44
CA GLN A 78 4.79 11.63 4.41
C GLN A 78 4.18 11.44 3.02
N ILE A 79 3.14 10.61 2.90
CA ILE A 79 2.41 10.38 1.65
C ILE A 79 1.78 11.69 1.18
N THR A 80 0.99 12.34 2.03
CA THR A 80 0.31 13.60 1.71
C THR A 80 1.30 14.70 1.32
N ASN A 81 2.40 14.87 2.06
CA ASN A 81 3.41 15.88 1.72
C ASN A 81 4.20 15.54 0.45
N SER A 82 4.32 14.27 0.09
CA SER A 82 4.93 13.83 -1.17
C SER A 82 4.03 14.11 -2.37
N GLU A 83 2.70 13.97 -2.22
CA GLU A 83 1.71 14.31 -3.26
C GLU A 83 1.65 15.83 -3.52
N PHE A 84 1.76 16.66 -2.48
CA PHE A 84 1.75 18.13 -2.61
C PHE A 84 3.11 18.74 -2.99
N GLY A 85 4.19 17.96 -3.01
CA GLY A 85 5.53 18.42 -3.42
C GLY A 85 5.81 18.30 -4.93
N GLN A 86 4.84 17.82 -5.73
CA GLN A 86 4.97 17.64 -7.18
C GLN A 86 4.28 18.73 -8.02
N PHE A 87 3.89 19.86 -7.41
CA PHE A 87 3.30 21.02 -8.09
C PHE A 87 4.15 22.28 -7.94
#